data_AF-A0A8H2WFD4-F1
#
_entry.id   AF-A0A8H2WFD4-F1
#
_cell.length_a   1.000
_cell.length_b   1.000
_cell.length_c   1.000
_cell.angle_alpha   90.00
_cell.angle_beta   90.00
_cell.angle_gamma   90.00
#
_symmetry.space_group_name_H-M   'P 1'
#
loop_
_entity.id
_entity.type
_entity.pdbx_description
1 polymer ?
#
loop_
_entity_poly.entity_id
_entity_poly.type
_entity_poly.pdbx_seq_one_letter_code
_entity_poly.pdbx_strand_id
1 'polypeptide(L)'
;MSPAPIAISSSSSPLTKSDLKRVNKLSDKQAWSLLDDVIRAAAMSSWTSYIYAHFNVFVERRVDEYGEQTLWFRFECKNDPILHTQYRARKDTSSGTHNLIRGADACQLACNAAQSSLASTEEVREFSLARLRTLIALWCTRNHRPFELFRDDLFAAIVHELRPGTTIPDPSTISRDVRSIYINNKESICRYFQQIDHIHLAMDGWTVPTSRSYLGVVAIWQHSGQLHRAILEFVMLTKRHSGEYLAQQTAECLNKYDLGPKLLTVCMDNANNNNTFTLELQKRFPTFGGPSFRGRCSAHIVNLMAKAYLSIFSKPANRKRSTQGNGAFQAPSKRCRLVNNPTDVASTESPGEYDAGNDSDSEGEDGPADDIDEDKSEYNNATVKASVIAAFSEVEKNFGLVISQSDRQTAQQLLPKISGLASRAKRSPLVQQKFEHYVAATPGLSSSCSPHPALPCGVATRWNTELTCIRGHVQKRPAVKLLTADRDLSLKRY
;
A
#
# COMPACT_ATOMS: atom_id res chain seq x y z
N MET A 1 25.62 -76.23 26.70
CA MET A 1 25.99 -75.38 25.54
C MET A 1 26.33 -73.99 26.07
N SER A 2 27.60 -73.69 26.25
CA SER A 2 28.07 -72.38 26.70
C SER A 2 27.83 -71.33 25.60
N PRO A 3 27.33 -70.13 25.90
CA PRO A 3 27.23 -69.09 24.87
C PRO A 3 28.62 -68.55 24.54
N ALA A 4 28.89 -68.42 23.24
CA ALA A 4 30.16 -68.00 22.68
C ALA A 4 30.64 -66.63 23.21
N PRO A 5 31.96 -66.40 23.32
CA PRO A 5 32.51 -65.14 23.81
C PRO A 5 32.17 -64.00 22.84
N ILE A 6 31.65 -62.90 23.39
CA ILE A 6 31.30 -61.69 22.63
C ILE A 6 32.60 -60.93 22.34
N ALA A 7 33.20 -61.19 21.19
CA ALA A 7 34.23 -60.33 20.62
C ALA A 7 33.53 -59.15 19.93
N ILE A 8 33.25 -58.06 20.66
CA ILE A 8 32.95 -56.77 20.03
C ILE A 8 34.31 -56.14 19.71
N SER A 9 34.78 -56.40 18.49
CA SER A 9 35.99 -55.79 17.95
C SER A 9 35.87 -54.28 17.90
N SER A 10 37.00 -53.61 18.12
CA SER A 10 37.23 -52.17 18.04
C SER A 10 37.08 -51.58 16.62
N SER A 11 36.00 -51.90 15.92
CA SER A 11 35.72 -51.45 14.55
C SER A 11 34.46 -50.61 14.51
N SER A 12 34.55 -49.45 13.85
CA SER A 12 33.58 -48.36 13.68
C SER A 12 32.29 -48.70 12.91
N SER A 13 31.73 -49.90 13.09
CA SER A 13 30.44 -50.29 12.53
C SER A 13 29.30 -49.96 13.52
N PRO A 14 28.20 -49.34 13.09
CA PRO A 14 27.09 -49.00 13.99
C PRO A 14 26.39 -50.27 14.51
N LEU A 15 26.30 -50.41 15.83
CA LEU A 15 25.65 -51.54 16.52
C LEU A 15 24.18 -51.67 16.10
N THR A 16 23.74 -52.88 15.77
CA THR A 16 22.33 -53.10 15.39
C THR A 16 21.41 -53.11 16.62
N LYS A 17 20.11 -52.86 16.44
CA LYS A 17 19.11 -52.97 17.52
C LYS A 17 19.10 -54.35 18.20
N SER A 18 19.49 -55.41 17.47
CA SER A 18 19.57 -56.77 18.01
C SER A 18 20.77 -56.94 18.95
N ASP A 19 21.91 -56.31 18.63
CA ASP A 19 23.12 -56.35 19.45
C ASP A 19 22.93 -55.59 20.76
N LEU A 20 22.30 -54.40 20.69
CA LEU A 20 21.98 -53.60 21.88
C LEU A 20 21.04 -54.34 22.85
N LYS A 21 20.05 -55.07 22.33
CA LYS A 21 19.17 -55.92 23.16
C LYS A 21 19.93 -57.07 23.83
N ARG A 22 20.94 -57.65 23.17
CA ARG A 22 21.79 -58.70 23.75
C ARG A 22 22.65 -58.14 24.87
N VAL A 23 23.24 -56.95 24.68
CA VAL A 23 24.04 -56.26 25.71
C VAL A 23 23.20 -56.00 26.96
N ASN A 24 21.95 -55.51 26.85
CA ASN A 24 21.09 -55.27 28.01
C ASN A 24 20.77 -56.52 28.85
N LYS A 25 20.86 -57.73 28.28
CA LYS A 25 20.61 -58.99 29.00
C LYS A 25 21.82 -59.51 29.78
N LEU A 26 23.03 -59.01 29.51
CA LEU A 26 24.26 -59.45 30.18
C LEU A 26 24.22 -59.15 31.69
N SER A 27 24.90 -59.98 32.48
CA SER A 27 25.22 -59.66 33.89
C SER A 27 26.29 -58.57 33.98
N ASP A 28 26.38 -57.91 35.13
CA ASP A 28 27.37 -56.83 35.32
C ASP A 28 28.80 -57.36 35.19
N LYS A 29 29.10 -58.57 35.69
CA LYS A 29 30.37 -59.28 35.47
C LYS A 29 30.69 -59.49 33.99
N GLN A 30 29.70 -59.89 33.20
CA GLN A 30 29.89 -60.14 31.75
C GLN A 30 30.03 -58.85 30.95
N ALA A 31 29.37 -57.78 31.40
CA ALA A 31 29.41 -56.50 30.71
C ALA A 31 30.52 -55.56 31.22
N TRP A 32 31.24 -55.96 32.27
CA TRP A 32 32.30 -55.17 32.91
C TRP A 32 33.39 -54.73 31.94
N SER A 33 33.81 -55.65 31.05
CA SER A 33 34.88 -55.44 30.08
C SER A 33 34.42 -54.73 28.79
N LEU A 34 33.14 -54.37 28.67
CA LEU A 34 32.63 -53.63 27.51
C LEU A 34 32.94 -52.14 27.64
N LEU A 35 33.06 -51.46 26.50
CA LEU A 35 33.22 -50.01 26.44
C LEU A 35 31.96 -49.29 26.97
N ASP A 36 32.17 -48.15 27.62
CA ASP A 36 31.10 -47.34 28.23
C ASP A 36 30.05 -46.91 27.22
N ASP A 37 30.48 -46.52 26.03
CA ASP A 37 29.60 -46.11 24.94
C ASP A 37 28.67 -47.23 24.50
N VAL A 38 29.15 -48.48 24.49
CA VAL A 38 28.35 -49.65 24.11
C VAL A 38 27.30 -49.94 25.18
N ILE A 39 27.69 -49.88 26.46
CA ILE A 39 26.79 -50.09 27.60
C ILE A 39 25.72 -49.00 27.64
N ARG A 40 26.13 -47.74 27.44
CA ARG A 40 25.25 -46.57 27.41
C ARG A 40 24.29 -46.61 26.24
N ALA A 41 24.76 -46.88 25.02
CA ALA A 41 23.92 -46.98 23.84
C ALA A 41 22.88 -48.10 23.98
N ALA A 42 23.27 -49.24 24.56
CA ALA A 42 22.35 -50.34 24.83
C ALA A 42 21.24 -49.92 25.80
N ALA A 43 21.60 -49.27 26.91
CA ALA A 43 20.62 -48.82 27.90
C ALA A 43 19.69 -47.74 27.34
N MET A 44 20.24 -46.72 26.67
CA MET A 44 19.46 -45.63 26.08
C MET A 44 18.49 -46.11 24.99
N SER A 45 18.81 -47.20 24.28
CA SER A 45 17.88 -47.80 23.30
C SER A 45 16.58 -48.35 23.92
N SER A 46 16.59 -48.60 25.23
CA SER A 46 15.43 -49.11 25.98
C SER A 46 14.67 -48.05 26.77
N TRP A 47 15.23 -46.84 26.89
CA TRP A 47 14.66 -45.76 27.68
C TRP A 47 13.74 -44.89 26.82
N THR A 48 12.48 -44.78 27.21
CA THR A 48 11.45 -44.08 26.42
C THR A 48 10.99 -42.76 27.03
N SER A 49 11.36 -42.47 28.28
CA SER A 49 10.95 -41.23 28.96
C SER A 49 11.76 -40.03 28.47
N TYR A 50 11.08 -38.89 28.30
CA TYR A 50 11.71 -37.63 27.91
C TYR A 50 12.78 -37.17 28.91
N ILE A 51 12.68 -37.60 30.17
CA ILE A 51 13.52 -37.12 31.26
C ILE A 51 15.01 -37.42 31.06
N TYR A 52 15.33 -38.51 30.35
CA TYR A 52 16.71 -38.89 30.09
C TYR A 52 17.45 -37.87 29.21
N ALA A 53 16.73 -37.04 28.44
CA ALA A 53 17.33 -35.97 27.66
C ALA A 53 17.85 -34.80 28.52
N HIS A 54 17.39 -34.68 29.77
CA HIS A 54 17.82 -33.63 30.71
C HIS A 54 19.22 -33.88 31.30
N PHE A 55 19.69 -35.13 31.29
CA PHE A 55 20.93 -35.55 31.94
C PHE A 55 22.01 -35.99 30.93
N ASN A 56 23.27 -35.78 31.29
CA ASN A 56 24.41 -36.47 30.69
C ASN A 56 24.61 -37.80 31.43
N VAL A 57 24.72 -38.89 30.68
CA VAL A 57 24.76 -40.25 31.26
C VAL A 57 26.16 -40.83 31.13
N PHE A 58 26.71 -41.26 32.26
CA PHE A 58 28.02 -41.90 32.37
C PHE A 58 27.87 -43.30 32.97
N VAL A 59 28.81 -44.18 32.64
CA VAL A 59 28.90 -45.52 33.21
C VAL A 59 29.98 -45.51 34.28
N GLU A 60 29.63 -45.98 35.46
CA GLU A 60 30.55 -46.10 36.59
C GLU A 60 30.69 -47.57 37.00
N ARG A 61 31.93 -47.99 37.23
CA ARG A 61 32.29 -49.34 37.63
C ARG A 61 32.62 -49.32 39.12
N ARG A 62 31.84 -50.04 39.92
CA ARG A 62 32.03 -50.13 41.37
C ARG A 62 32.30 -51.57 41.76
N VAL A 63 33.28 -51.75 42.65
CA VAL A 63 33.57 -53.03 43.30
C VAL A 63 33.17 -52.88 44.75
N ASP A 64 32.32 -53.78 45.25
CA ASP A 64 31.92 -53.75 46.65
C ASP A 64 32.99 -54.36 47.58
N GLU A 65 32.75 -54.30 48.88
CA GLU A 65 33.66 -54.81 49.92
C GLU A 65 33.90 -56.33 49.83
N TYR A 66 33.08 -57.06 49.08
CA TYR A 66 33.18 -58.51 48.85
C TYR A 66 33.80 -58.86 47.49
N GLY A 67 34.26 -57.85 46.72
CA GLY A 67 34.91 -58.03 45.42
C GLY A 67 33.94 -58.21 44.25
N GLU A 68 32.63 -57.98 44.45
CA GLU A 68 31.63 -58.10 43.39
C GLU A 68 31.60 -56.84 42.50
N GLN A 69 31.62 -57.08 41.19
CA GLN A 69 31.66 -56.06 40.14
C GLN A 69 30.25 -55.62 39.76
N THR A 70 29.89 -54.36 40.04
CA THR A 70 28.58 -53.77 39.75
C THR A 70 28.67 -52.54 38.85
N LEU A 71 27.74 -52.42 37.91
CA LEU A 71 27.68 -51.30 36.96
C LEU A 71 26.58 -50.32 37.34
N TRP A 72 26.93 -49.04 37.35
CA TRP A 72 26.03 -47.93 37.70
C TRP A 72 25.95 -46.91 36.57
N PHE A 73 24.78 -46.31 36.40
CA PHE A 73 24.58 -45.12 35.59
C PHE A 73 24.60 -43.89 36.48
N ARG A 74 25.49 -42.96 36.15
CA ARG A 74 25.57 -41.63 36.76
C ARG A 74 24.92 -40.62 35.82
N PHE A 75 23.85 -39.99 36.28
CA PHE A 75 23.08 -38.98 35.57
C PHE A 75 23.47 -37.60 36.11
N GLU A 76 24.25 -36.85 35.33
CA GLU A 76 24.61 -35.48 35.68
C GLU A 76 23.63 -34.51 35.01
N CYS A 77 23.01 -33.62 35.78
CA CYS A 77 22.16 -32.58 35.22
C CYS A 77 22.98 -31.68 34.29
N LYS A 78 22.43 -31.32 33.13
CA LYS A 78 23.09 -30.42 32.18
C LYS A 78 23.25 -28.98 32.70
N ASN A 79 22.40 -28.56 33.64
CA ASN A 79 22.36 -27.20 34.15
C ASN A 79 23.17 -27.01 35.45
N ASP A 80 23.17 -28.02 36.33
CA ASP A 80 23.97 -28.02 37.56
C ASP A 80 24.54 -29.43 37.83
N PRO A 81 25.68 -29.78 37.22
CA PRO A 81 26.28 -31.10 37.34
C PRO A 81 26.75 -31.42 38.77
N ILE A 82 27.05 -30.40 39.58
CA ILE A 82 27.69 -30.56 40.88
C ILE A 82 26.64 -30.90 41.94
N LEU A 83 25.50 -30.21 41.93
CA LEU A 83 24.46 -30.39 42.95
C LEU A 83 23.38 -31.42 42.55
N HIS A 84 23.19 -31.68 41.25
CA HIS A 84 22.13 -32.56 40.75
C HIS A 84 22.68 -33.77 39.98
N THR A 85 23.45 -34.61 40.67
CA THR A 85 23.89 -35.92 40.18
C THR A 85 23.09 -37.05 40.82
N GLN A 86 22.56 -37.96 40.00
CA GLN A 86 21.86 -39.17 40.46
C GLN A 86 22.53 -40.46 39.99
N TYR A 87 22.34 -41.53 40.76
CA TYR A 87 22.90 -42.85 40.47
C TYR A 87 21.80 -43.90 40.37
N ARG A 88 21.93 -44.81 39.40
CA ARG A 88 21.07 -45.98 39.27
C ARG A 88 21.87 -47.20 38.85
N ALA A 89 21.72 -48.31 39.56
CA ALA A 89 22.31 -49.57 39.13
C ALA A 89 21.79 -49.97 37.74
N ARG A 90 22.64 -50.54 36.89
CA ARG A 90 22.31 -50.83 35.49
C ARG A 90 21.04 -51.68 35.33
N LYS A 91 20.83 -52.64 36.24
CA LYS A 91 19.70 -53.57 36.22
C LYS A 91 18.52 -53.16 37.08
N ASP A 92 18.63 -52.05 37.80
CA ASP A 92 17.52 -51.58 38.62
C ASP A 92 16.50 -50.82 37.75
N THR A 93 15.34 -51.45 37.57
CA THR A 93 14.17 -50.86 36.89
C THR A 93 13.00 -50.63 37.84
N SER A 94 13.16 -50.90 39.14
CA SER A 94 12.07 -50.94 40.14
C SER A 94 11.45 -49.57 40.41
N SER A 95 12.26 -48.52 40.38
CA SER A 95 11.86 -47.15 40.74
C SER A 95 11.40 -46.30 39.55
N GLY A 96 11.37 -46.87 38.33
CA GLY A 96 10.97 -46.18 37.11
C GLY A 96 11.80 -44.91 36.85
N THR A 97 11.15 -43.86 36.34
CA THR A 97 11.78 -42.54 36.07
C THR A 97 11.48 -41.50 37.14
N HIS A 98 10.76 -41.86 38.21
CA HIS A 98 10.24 -40.91 39.19
C HIS A 98 11.35 -40.14 39.93
N ASN A 99 12.47 -40.79 40.26
CA ASN A 99 13.59 -40.14 40.95
C ASN A 99 14.31 -39.13 40.04
N LEU A 100 14.45 -39.46 38.76
CA LEU A 100 15.04 -38.57 37.74
C LEU A 100 14.13 -37.37 37.47
N ILE A 101 12.82 -37.59 37.42
CA ILE A 101 11.82 -36.51 37.29
C ILE A 101 11.90 -35.57 38.48
N ARG A 102 11.86 -36.09 39.70
CA ARG A 102 11.98 -35.28 40.93
C ARG A 102 13.28 -34.48 40.98
N GLY A 103 14.39 -35.05 40.50
CA GLY A 103 15.67 -34.36 40.39
C GLY A 103 15.66 -33.24 39.35
N ALA A 104 15.05 -33.48 38.19
CA ALA A 104 14.91 -32.45 37.16
C ALA A 104 13.94 -31.34 37.59
N ASP A 105 12.85 -31.66 38.28
CA ASP A 105 11.90 -30.68 38.82
C ASP A 105 12.56 -29.82 39.90
N ALA A 106 13.35 -30.42 40.79
CA ALA A 106 14.15 -29.69 41.77
C ALA A 106 15.19 -28.79 41.08
N CYS A 107 15.84 -29.28 40.01
CA CYS A 107 16.72 -28.46 39.20
C CYS A 107 15.99 -27.32 38.50
N GLN A 108 14.80 -27.56 37.98
CA GLN A 108 14.02 -26.54 37.28
C GLN A 108 13.51 -25.49 38.25
N LEU A 109 13.12 -25.86 39.47
CA LEU A 109 12.80 -24.92 40.55
C LEU A 109 14.04 -24.09 40.96
N ALA A 110 15.20 -24.72 41.13
CA ALA A 110 16.44 -24.02 41.45
C ALA A 110 16.92 -23.12 40.31
N CYS A 111 16.84 -23.57 39.06
CA CYS A 111 17.13 -22.76 37.87
C CYS A 111 16.11 -21.65 37.70
N ASN A 112 14.82 -21.86 37.97
CA ASN A 112 13.80 -20.81 37.93
C ASN A 112 14.00 -19.79 39.05
N ALA A 113 14.45 -20.19 40.24
CA ALA A 113 14.83 -19.28 41.32
C ALA A 113 16.09 -18.47 40.98
N ALA A 114 17.11 -19.13 40.41
CA ALA A 114 18.30 -18.47 39.89
C ALA A 114 18.00 -17.55 38.68
N GLN A 115 17.10 -17.96 37.79
CA GLN A 115 16.56 -17.17 36.68
C GLN A 115 15.49 -16.17 37.14
N SER A 116 15.05 -16.16 38.39
CA SER A 116 14.29 -15.03 38.96
C SER A 116 15.25 -13.97 39.49
N SER A 117 16.48 -14.35 39.87
CA SER A 117 17.58 -13.42 40.17
C SER A 117 18.40 -13.00 38.94
N LEU A 118 18.33 -13.76 37.85
CA LEU A 118 18.99 -13.50 36.56
C LEU A 118 17.99 -13.37 35.40
N ALA A 119 16.69 -13.30 35.69
CA ALA A 119 15.76 -12.68 34.78
C ALA A 119 16.30 -11.28 34.66
N SER A 120 16.70 -10.91 33.45
CA SER A 120 16.52 -9.55 33.02
C SER A 120 15.21 -9.09 33.63
N THR A 121 15.29 -8.14 34.57
CA THR A 121 14.34 -7.06 34.54
C THR A 121 14.34 -6.65 33.07
N GLU A 122 13.40 -7.18 32.27
CA GLU A 122 12.74 -6.31 31.32
C GLU A 122 12.28 -5.19 32.24
N GLU A 123 13.08 -4.13 32.30
CA GLU A 123 12.69 -2.91 32.97
C GLU A 123 11.31 -2.63 32.39
N VAL A 124 10.28 -2.76 33.21
CA VAL A 124 8.94 -2.31 32.86
C VAL A 124 9.13 -0.82 32.65
N ARG A 125 9.41 -0.44 31.39
CA ARG A 125 9.91 0.90 31.09
C ARG A 125 8.84 1.87 31.54
N GLU A 126 9.17 2.69 32.53
CA GLU A 126 8.25 3.60 33.18
C GLU A 126 7.46 4.41 32.14
N PHE A 127 6.14 4.47 32.32
CA PHE A 127 5.28 5.20 31.42
C PHE A 127 5.75 6.65 31.29
N SER A 128 5.89 7.11 30.04
CA SER A 128 6.30 8.48 29.75
C SER A 128 5.33 9.10 28.77
N LEU A 129 4.74 10.23 29.16
CA LEU A 129 3.86 11.02 28.28
C LEU A 129 4.61 11.48 27.02
N ALA A 130 5.89 11.83 27.14
CA ALA A 130 6.70 12.22 26.00
C ALA A 130 6.82 11.06 24.99
N ARG A 131 7.05 9.83 25.48
CA ARG A 131 7.15 8.64 24.64
C ARG A 131 5.82 8.26 24.01
N LEU A 132 4.71 8.34 24.75
CA LEU A 132 3.37 8.17 24.19
C LEU A 132 3.13 9.17 23.05
N ARG A 133 3.47 10.44 23.27
CA ARG A 133 3.32 11.51 22.27
C ARG A 133 4.16 11.26 21.02
N THR A 134 5.42 10.79 21.19
CA THR A 134 6.26 10.37 20.06
C THR A 134 5.65 9.21 19.29
N LEU A 135 5.15 8.18 19.97
CA LEU A 135 4.51 7.03 19.32
C LEU A 135 3.25 7.44 18.55
N ILE A 136 2.44 8.35 19.11
CA ILE A 136 1.27 8.93 18.45
C ILE A 136 1.70 9.67 17.16
N ALA A 137 2.69 10.56 17.25
CA ALA A 137 3.19 11.28 16.09
C ALA A 137 3.74 10.34 15.00
N LEU A 138 4.48 9.30 15.39
CA LEU A 138 4.98 8.27 14.48
C LEU A 138 3.85 7.42 13.87
N TRP A 139 2.80 7.14 14.64
CA TRP A 139 1.65 6.41 14.13
C TRP A 139 0.90 7.22 13.06
N CYS A 140 0.72 8.53 13.28
CA CYS A 140 0.16 9.44 12.28
C CYS A 140 0.97 9.44 10.98
N THR A 141 2.29 9.58 11.08
CA THR A 141 3.16 9.68 9.89
C THR A 141 3.29 8.35 9.15
N ARG A 142 3.47 7.24 9.88
CA ARG A 142 3.66 5.91 9.29
C ARG A 142 2.38 5.33 8.69
N ASN A 143 1.23 5.59 9.30
CA ASN A 143 -0.05 4.99 8.90
C ASN A 143 -1.02 5.99 8.27
N HIS A 144 -0.56 7.22 7.97
CA HIS A 144 -1.37 8.29 7.39
C HIS A 144 -2.67 8.55 8.17
N ARG A 145 -2.59 8.52 9.51
CA ARG A 145 -3.76 8.76 10.36
C ARG A 145 -4.00 10.27 10.50
N PRO A 146 -5.26 10.73 10.38
CA PRO A 146 -5.60 12.12 10.64
C PRO A 146 -5.34 12.44 12.12
N PHE A 147 -4.81 13.63 12.41
CA PHE A 147 -4.55 14.05 13.79
C PHE A 147 -5.85 14.14 14.61
N GLU A 148 -6.99 14.42 13.96
CA GLU A 148 -8.30 14.50 14.61
C GLU A 148 -8.73 13.18 15.25
N LEU A 149 -8.14 12.03 14.84
CA LEU A 149 -8.37 10.72 15.46
C LEU A 149 -8.16 10.75 16.98
N PHE A 150 -7.24 11.58 17.47
CA PHE A 150 -6.89 11.62 18.89
C PHE A 150 -7.85 12.48 19.72
N ARG A 151 -8.88 13.07 19.09
CA ARG A 151 -10.04 13.67 19.78
C ARG A 151 -11.24 12.73 19.87
N ASP A 152 -11.14 11.55 19.27
CA ASP A 152 -12.19 10.53 19.33
C ASP A 152 -12.41 10.08 20.79
N ASP A 153 -13.67 10.01 21.19
CA ASP A 153 -14.10 9.70 22.55
C ASP A 153 -13.84 8.23 22.91
N LEU A 154 -13.99 7.31 21.95
CA LEU A 154 -13.67 5.90 22.15
C LEU A 154 -12.16 5.68 22.25
N PHE A 155 -11.36 6.39 21.46
CA PHE A 155 -9.91 6.37 21.63
C PHE A 155 -9.51 6.86 23.02
N ALA A 156 -10.13 7.94 23.50
CA ALA A 156 -9.92 8.45 24.86
C ALA A 156 -10.32 7.43 25.94
N ALA A 157 -11.46 6.77 25.77
CA ALA A 157 -11.90 5.71 26.67
C ALA A 157 -10.91 4.53 26.69
N ILE A 158 -10.41 4.08 25.53
CA ILE A 158 -9.40 3.00 25.45
C ILE A 158 -8.13 3.37 26.22
N VAL A 159 -7.61 4.59 26.02
CA VAL A 159 -6.42 5.06 26.74
C VAL A 159 -6.68 5.13 28.24
N HIS A 160 -7.87 5.56 28.65
CA HIS A 160 -8.29 5.60 30.05
C HIS A 160 -8.38 4.20 30.68
N GLU A 161 -8.96 3.22 29.97
CA GLU A 161 -9.03 1.83 30.43
C GLU A 161 -7.65 1.21 30.59
N LEU A 162 -6.71 1.50 29.67
CA LEU A 162 -5.35 0.99 29.75
C LEU A 162 -4.52 1.68 30.84
N ARG A 163 -4.71 2.99 31.03
CA ARG A 163 -4.04 3.77 32.07
C ARG A 163 -4.85 5.02 32.44
N PRO A 164 -5.61 4.97 33.54
CA PRO A 164 -6.41 6.10 34.01
C PRO A 164 -5.57 7.36 34.23
N GLY A 165 -6.15 8.53 33.94
CA GLY A 165 -5.49 9.83 34.09
C GLY A 165 -4.46 10.18 33.01
N THR A 166 -4.32 9.36 31.96
CA THR A 166 -3.43 9.68 30.83
C THR A 166 -4.02 10.77 29.94
N THR A 167 -3.34 11.91 29.84
CA THR A 167 -3.73 13.00 28.95
C THR A 167 -3.30 12.72 27.51
N ILE A 168 -4.26 12.76 26.58
CA ILE A 168 -4.02 12.60 25.15
C ILE A 168 -3.63 13.96 24.55
N PRO A 169 -2.60 14.03 23.68
CA PRO A 169 -2.20 15.27 23.04
C PRO A 169 -3.28 15.80 22.08
N ASP A 170 -3.50 17.11 22.10
CA ASP A 170 -4.36 17.77 21.12
C ASP A 170 -3.82 17.60 19.68
N PRO A 171 -4.67 17.47 18.65
CA PRO A 171 -4.26 17.35 17.25
C PRO A 171 -3.26 18.42 16.79
N SER A 172 -3.35 19.66 17.30
CA SER A 172 -2.38 20.72 16.99
C SER A 172 -1.00 20.43 17.59
N THR A 173 -0.95 19.81 18.77
CA THR A 173 0.31 19.36 19.39
C THR A 173 0.94 18.26 18.56
N ILE A 174 0.14 17.27 18.12
CA ILE A 174 0.62 16.18 17.26
C ILE A 174 1.17 16.73 15.94
N SER A 175 0.47 17.69 15.32
CA SER A 175 0.94 18.36 14.10
C SER A 175 2.29 19.06 14.29
N ARG A 176 2.46 19.80 15.41
CA ARG A 176 3.75 20.43 15.76
C ARG A 176 4.84 19.39 16.02
N ASP A 177 4.54 18.29 16.70
CA ASP A 177 5.51 17.22 16.95
C ASP A 177 5.96 16.56 15.65
N VAL A 178 5.04 16.25 14.73
CA VAL A 178 5.37 15.71 13.41
C VAL A 178 6.28 16.66 12.65
N ARG A 179 5.98 17.97 12.68
CA ARG A 179 6.84 18.99 12.06
C ARG A 179 8.23 19.03 12.69
N SER A 180 8.32 18.97 14.02
CA SER A 180 9.60 18.94 14.74
C SER A 180 10.41 17.68 14.41
N ILE A 181 9.76 16.51 14.39
CA ILE A 181 10.38 15.24 13.98
C ILE A 181 10.96 15.39 12.57
N TYR A 182 10.21 15.97 11.66
CA TYR A 182 10.66 16.19 10.29
C TYR A 182 11.88 17.13 10.22
N ILE A 183 11.81 18.31 10.88
CA ILE A 183 12.92 19.29 10.89
C ILE A 183 14.19 18.67 11.50
N ASN A 184 14.05 17.99 12.64
CA ASN A 184 15.17 17.41 13.38
C ASN A 184 15.79 16.20 12.68
N ASN A 185 15.03 15.48 11.85
CA ASN A 185 15.55 14.34 11.09
C ASN A 185 16.24 14.72 9.79
N LYS A 186 16.21 16.00 9.38
CA LYS A 186 16.85 16.47 8.15
C LYS A 186 18.31 16.03 8.04
N GLU A 187 19.11 16.26 9.08
CA GLU A 187 20.53 15.88 9.08
C GLU A 187 20.74 14.37 8.98
N SER A 188 19.86 13.58 9.61
CA SER A 188 19.90 12.12 9.51
C SER A 188 19.58 11.64 8.10
N ILE A 189 18.69 12.33 7.39
CA ILE A 189 18.40 12.08 5.98
C ILE A 189 19.62 12.43 5.12
N CYS A 190 20.24 13.59 5.32
CA CYS A 190 21.48 13.96 4.61
C CYS A 190 22.57 12.90 4.81
N ARG A 191 22.82 12.48 6.07
CA ARG A 191 23.78 11.41 6.41
C ARG A 191 23.43 10.09 5.72
N TYR A 192 22.15 9.71 5.70
CA TYR A 192 21.71 8.50 5.00
C TYR A 192 22.02 8.56 3.50
N PHE A 193 21.85 9.71 2.85
CA PHE A 193 22.10 9.85 1.42
C PHE A 193 23.58 10.04 1.05
N GLN A 194 24.49 10.22 2.02
CA GLN A 194 25.93 10.26 1.73
C GLN A 194 26.42 8.96 1.08
N GLN A 195 25.93 7.81 1.53
CA GLN A 195 26.28 6.48 1.00
C GLN A 195 25.58 6.13 -0.33
N ILE A 196 24.67 6.98 -0.80
CA ILE A 196 23.89 6.76 -2.02
C ILE A 196 24.54 7.53 -3.16
N ASP A 197 25.02 6.84 -4.19
CA ASP A 197 25.73 7.51 -5.30
C ASP A 197 24.79 8.39 -6.12
N HIS A 198 23.59 7.89 -6.38
CA HIS A 198 22.68 8.46 -7.36
C HIS A 198 21.22 8.40 -6.93
N ILE A 199 20.46 9.41 -7.35
CA ILE A 199 19.01 9.47 -7.19
C ILE A 199 18.32 9.78 -8.52
N HIS A 200 17.07 9.33 -8.60
CA HIS A 200 16.12 9.68 -9.64
C HIS A 200 14.94 10.39 -9.00
N LEU A 201 14.36 11.35 -9.70
CA LEU A 201 13.14 12.02 -9.23
C LEU A 201 11.94 11.58 -10.06
N ALA A 202 10.82 11.37 -9.40
CA ALA A 202 9.50 11.43 -10.02
C ALA A 202 8.76 12.63 -9.45
N MET A 203 8.28 13.50 -10.32
CA MET A 203 7.63 14.75 -9.91
C MET A 203 6.28 14.88 -10.60
N ASP A 204 5.31 15.38 -9.85
CA ASP A 204 3.98 15.69 -10.37
C ASP A 204 3.48 16.97 -9.72
N GLY A 205 2.80 17.78 -10.52
CA GLY A 205 2.22 19.04 -10.09
C GLY A 205 0.72 19.00 -10.28
N TRP A 206 -0.04 19.51 -9.30
CA TRP A 206 -1.48 19.62 -9.37
C TRP A 206 -2.00 20.82 -8.59
N THR A 207 -3.16 21.28 -8.99
CA THR A 207 -3.91 22.33 -8.28
C THR A 207 -5.03 21.68 -7.49
N VAL A 208 -5.08 21.92 -6.19
CA VAL A 208 -6.19 21.47 -5.34
C VAL A 208 -7.39 22.40 -5.50
N PRO A 209 -8.62 21.96 -5.15
CA PRO A 209 -9.84 22.76 -5.32
C PRO A 209 -9.82 24.14 -4.62
N THR A 210 -8.96 24.33 -3.62
CA THR A 210 -8.75 25.63 -2.97
C THR A 210 -7.82 26.55 -3.79
N SER A 211 -7.67 26.32 -5.09
CA SER A 211 -6.78 27.03 -6.03
C SER A 211 -5.30 27.06 -5.63
N ARG A 212 -4.88 26.18 -4.71
CA ARG A 212 -3.47 26.07 -4.31
C ARG A 212 -2.77 25.04 -5.16
N SER A 213 -1.58 25.37 -5.61
CA SER A 213 -0.78 24.48 -6.44
C SER A 213 0.32 23.84 -5.62
N TYR A 214 0.57 22.56 -5.88
CA TYR A 214 1.59 21.79 -5.21
C TYR A 214 2.44 21.02 -6.20
N LEU A 215 3.71 20.85 -5.86
CA LEU A 215 4.67 20.01 -6.53
C LEU A 215 5.11 18.91 -5.59
N GLY A 216 4.70 17.68 -5.89
CA GLY A 216 5.21 16.50 -5.21
C GLY A 216 6.58 16.12 -5.79
N VAL A 217 7.58 15.98 -4.91
CA VAL A 217 8.92 15.53 -5.30
C VAL A 217 9.18 14.17 -4.63
N VAL A 218 9.27 13.13 -5.44
CA VAL A 218 9.56 11.76 -4.97
C VAL A 218 10.98 11.40 -5.36
N ALA A 219 11.80 11.08 -4.36
CA ALA A 219 13.14 10.52 -4.58
C ALA A 219 13.05 9.00 -4.73
N ILE A 220 13.78 8.48 -5.71
CA ILE A 220 13.92 7.06 -6.01
C ILE A 220 15.41 6.77 -6.07
N TRP A 221 15.87 5.76 -5.35
CA TRP A 221 17.29 5.40 -5.31
C TRP A 221 17.47 3.91 -5.12
N GLN A 222 18.67 3.43 -5.36
CA GLN A 222 19.06 2.05 -5.16
C GLN A 222 20.02 1.97 -3.96
N HIS A 223 19.79 1.01 -3.07
CA HIS A 223 20.72 0.68 -1.99
C HIS A 223 20.76 -0.84 -1.79
N SER A 224 21.95 -1.44 -1.74
CA SER A 224 22.15 -2.89 -1.48
C SER A 224 21.26 -3.83 -2.33
N GLY A 225 21.22 -3.63 -3.65
CA GLY A 225 20.40 -4.38 -4.60
C GLY A 225 18.90 -4.08 -4.58
N GLN A 226 18.42 -3.18 -3.71
CA GLN A 226 17.00 -2.87 -3.57
C GLN A 226 16.67 -1.46 -4.05
N LEU A 227 15.51 -1.32 -4.71
CA LEU A 227 14.96 -0.04 -5.13
C LEU A 227 14.11 0.53 -3.99
N HIS A 228 14.40 1.76 -3.59
CA HIS A 228 13.67 2.50 -2.58
C HIS A 228 13.01 3.73 -3.20
N ARG A 229 11.89 4.15 -2.61
CA ARG A 229 11.22 5.41 -2.96
C ARG A 229 10.66 6.08 -1.72
N ALA A 230 10.72 7.39 -1.67
CA ALA A 230 10.09 8.19 -0.62
C ALA A 230 9.69 9.57 -1.17
N ILE A 231 8.62 10.14 -0.62
CA ILE A 231 8.31 11.54 -0.84
C ILE A 231 9.41 12.35 -0.15
N LEU A 232 10.15 13.12 -0.93
CA LEU A 232 11.22 13.99 -0.43
C LEU A 232 10.62 15.30 0.09
N GLU A 233 9.70 15.88 -0.68
CA GLU A 233 9.07 17.14 -0.33
C GLU A 233 7.69 17.29 -1.00
N PHE A 234 6.85 18.08 -0.36
CA PHE A 234 5.58 18.52 -0.89
C PHE A 234 5.56 20.05 -0.96
N VAL A 235 5.98 20.59 -2.10
CA VAL A 235 6.26 22.02 -2.24
C VAL A 235 4.98 22.76 -2.64
N MET A 236 4.60 23.77 -1.86
CA MET A 236 3.54 24.69 -2.24
C MET A 236 4.08 25.70 -3.26
N LEU A 237 3.40 25.83 -4.40
CA LEU A 237 3.76 26.74 -5.47
C LEU A 237 2.93 28.02 -5.33
N THR A 238 3.61 29.16 -5.30
CA THR A 238 3.02 30.48 -5.02
C THR A 238 3.13 31.45 -6.18
N LYS A 239 3.74 31.02 -7.28
CA LYS A 239 3.97 31.81 -8.49
C LYS A 239 3.54 31.01 -9.71
N ARG A 240 3.41 31.70 -10.83
CA ARG A 240 3.24 31.08 -12.16
C ARG A 240 4.21 29.92 -12.36
N HIS A 241 3.68 28.79 -12.81
CA HIS A 241 4.40 27.52 -12.95
C HIS A 241 5.30 27.45 -14.18
N SER A 242 6.14 28.47 -14.35
CA SER A 242 7.17 28.47 -15.38
C SER A 242 8.19 27.35 -15.10
N GLY A 243 8.79 26.81 -16.16
CA GLY A 243 9.83 25.79 -16.01
C GLY A 243 10.99 26.26 -15.14
N GLU A 244 11.34 27.55 -15.20
CA GLU A 244 12.36 28.18 -14.36
C GLU A 244 11.99 28.15 -12.87
N TYR A 245 10.75 28.53 -12.53
CA TYR A 245 10.29 28.53 -11.14
C TYR A 245 10.24 27.10 -10.58
N LEU A 246 9.72 26.15 -11.35
CA LEU A 246 9.73 24.73 -10.96
C LEU A 246 11.16 24.21 -10.74
N ALA A 247 12.11 24.59 -11.61
CA ALA A 247 13.51 24.19 -11.50
C ALA A 247 14.17 24.81 -10.27
N GLN A 248 13.86 26.08 -9.96
CA GLN A 248 14.31 26.74 -8.75
C GLN A 248 13.81 26.01 -7.49
N GLN A 249 12.50 25.76 -7.39
CA GLN A 249 11.91 25.08 -6.23
C GLN A 249 12.48 23.66 -6.04
N THR A 250 12.72 22.96 -7.16
CA THR A 250 13.34 21.63 -7.12
C THR A 250 14.80 21.70 -6.70
N ALA A 251 15.56 22.70 -7.15
CA ALA A 251 16.94 22.89 -6.73
C ALA A 251 17.06 23.26 -5.25
N GLU A 252 16.17 24.12 -4.74
CA GLU A 252 16.08 24.44 -3.32
C GLU A 252 15.79 23.17 -2.49
N CYS A 253 14.85 22.34 -2.95
CA CYS A 253 14.56 21.04 -2.34
C CYS A 253 15.79 20.10 -2.35
N LEU A 254 16.48 19.96 -3.47
CA LEU A 254 17.64 19.09 -3.58
C LEU A 254 18.84 19.58 -2.74
N ASN A 255 19.10 20.88 -2.76
CA ASN A 255 20.16 21.50 -1.95
C ASN A 255 19.90 21.35 -0.46
N LYS A 256 18.64 21.38 -0.03
CA LYS A 256 18.26 21.14 1.36
C LYS A 256 18.76 19.77 1.87
N TYR A 257 18.87 18.76 1.02
CA TYR A 257 19.28 17.40 1.38
C TYR A 257 20.65 16.99 0.80
N ASP A 258 21.42 17.92 0.25
CA ASP A 258 22.72 17.67 -0.42
C ASP A 258 22.63 16.65 -1.57
N LEU A 259 21.49 16.66 -2.28
CA LEU A 259 21.16 15.69 -3.33
C LEU A 259 21.41 16.19 -4.75
N GLY A 260 21.63 17.50 -4.94
CA GLY A 260 21.79 18.13 -6.25
C GLY A 260 22.81 17.44 -7.16
N PRO A 261 24.08 17.26 -6.71
CA PRO A 261 25.10 16.59 -7.50
C PRO A 261 24.80 15.11 -7.83
N LYS A 262 23.96 14.46 -7.02
CA LYS A 262 23.60 13.02 -7.12
C LYS A 262 22.42 12.79 -8.07
N LEU A 263 21.79 13.84 -8.59
CA LEU A 263 20.64 13.74 -9.49
C LEU A 263 21.05 13.15 -10.85
N LEU A 264 20.46 12.01 -11.21
CA LEU A 264 20.63 11.41 -12.53
C LEU A 264 19.49 11.74 -13.49
N THR A 265 18.25 11.37 -13.14
CA THR A 265 17.10 11.51 -14.04
C THR A 265 15.90 12.12 -13.35
N VAL A 266 15.04 12.78 -14.12
CA VAL A 266 13.75 13.29 -13.63
C VAL A 266 12.63 12.75 -14.51
N CYS A 267 11.60 12.18 -13.91
CA CYS A 267 10.37 11.77 -14.58
C CYS A 267 9.24 12.75 -14.28
N MET A 268 8.64 13.35 -15.31
CA MET A 268 7.51 14.27 -15.19
C MET A 268 6.47 13.98 -16.28
N ASP A 269 5.31 14.62 -16.20
CA ASP A 269 4.35 14.60 -17.29
C ASP A 269 4.88 15.31 -18.56
N ASN A 270 4.03 15.37 -19.59
CA ASN A 270 4.42 15.88 -20.90
C ASN A 270 4.19 17.38 -21.07
N ALA A 271 3.91 18.15 -20.02
CA ALA A 271 3.69 19.58 -20.15
C ALA A 271 4.91 20.30 -20.78
N ASN A 272 4.65 21.41 -21.48
CA ASN A 272 5.68 22.14 -22.23
C ASN A 272 6.69 22.86 -21.31
N ASN A 273 6.23 23.41 -20.20
CA ASN A 273 7.06 24.06 -19.17
C ASN A 273 8.18 23.13 -18.65
N ASN A 274 7.94 21.82 -18.64
CA ASN A 274 8.93 20.82 -18.24
C ASN A 274 10.14 20.74 -19.19
N ASN A 275 10.04 21.22 -20.44
CA ASN A 275 11.21 21.34 -21.33
C ASN A 275 12.18 22.41 -20.79
N THR A 276 11.64 23.60 -20.51
CA THR A 276 12.39 24.71 -19.91
C THR A 276 12.92 24.33 -18.53
N PHE A 277 12.12 23.64 -17.73
CA PHE A 277 12.54 23.10 -16.42
C PHE A 277 13.85 22.32 -16.51
N THR A 278 13.95 21.37 -17.45
CA THR A 278 15.15 20.51 -17.53
C THR A 278 16.41 21.28 -17.90
N LEU A 279 16.28 22.31 -18.74
CA LEU A 279 17.37 23.20 -19.10
C LEU A 279 17.81 24.04 -17.89
N GLU A 280 16.85 24.61 -17.17
CA GLU A 280 17.13 25.42 -15.98
C GLU A 280 17.69 24.61 -14.81
N LEU A 281 17.29 23.35 -14.68
CA LEU A 281 17.82 22.44 -13.68
C LEU A 281 19.25 22.01 -14.01
N GLN A 282 19.56 21.77 -15.29
CA GLN A 282 20.93 21.47 -15.74
C GLN A 282 21.90 22.62 -15.49
N LYS A 283 21.46 23.87 -15.66
CA LYS A 283 22.26 25.05 -15.30
C LYS A 283 22.63 25.08 -13.82
N ARG A 284 21.76 24.55 -12.94
CA ARG A 284 21.94 24.50 -11.48
C ARG A 284 22.75 23.28 -11.04
N PHE A 285 22.56 22.15 -11.71
CA PHE A 285 23.28 20.90 -11.46
C PHE A 285 23.90 20.39 -12.77
N PRO A 286 25.15 20.78 -13.09
CA PRO A 286 25.79 20.39 -14.35
C PRO A 286 25.97 18.87 -14.54
N THR A 287 25.91 18.09 -13.46
CA THR A 287 25.93 16.62 -13.51
C THR A 287 24.62 16.03 -14.06
N PHE A 288 23.52 16.78 -14.03
CA PHE A 288 22.27 16.41 -14.66
C PHE A 288 22.36 16.68 -16.17
N GLY A 289 22.24 15.62 -16.98
CA GLY A 289 22.30 15.66 -18.45
C GLY A 289 21.14 16.38 -19.16
N GLY A 290 20.39 17.22 -18.45
CA GLY A 290 19.36 18.09 -19.02
C GLY A 290 18.21 17.32 -19.67
N PRO A 291 17.69 17.80 -20.83
CA PRO A 291 16.55 17.18 -21.50
C PRO A 291 16.71 15.68 -21.81
N SER A 292 17.94 15.21 -22.07
CA SER A 292 18.22 13.81 -22.39
C SER A 292 18.00 12.86 -21.20
N PHE A 293 18.02 13.37 -19.97
CA PHE A 293 17.75 12.59 -18.75
C PHE A 293 16.35 12.83 -18.17
N ARG A 294 15.45 13.37 -18.99
CA ARG A 294 14.03 13.46 -18.65
C ARG A 294 13.29 12.22 -19.13
N GLY A 295 12.74 11.47 -18.17
CA GLY A 295 11.70 10.50 -18.41
C GLY A 295 10.35 11.19 -18.62
N ARG A 296 9.60 10.76 -19.64
CA ARG A 296 8.18 11.13 -19.79
C ARG A 296 7.32 10.13 -19.04
N CYS A 297 6.32 10.61 -18.31
CA CYS A 297 5.41 9.77 -17.55
C CYS A 297 4.66 8.79 -18.48
N SER A 298 4.95 7.50 -18.35
CA SER A 298 4.32 6.46 -19.19
C SER A 298 2.82 6.35 -18.96
N ALA A 299 2.35 6.49 -17.72
CA ALA A 299 0.92 6.51 -17.41
C ALA A 299 0.20 7.68 -18.11
N HIS A 300 0.87 8.84 -18.19
CA HIS A 300 0.36 9.99 -18.92
C HIS A 300 0.31 9.74 -20.42
N ILE A 301 1.32 9.09 -20.99
CA ILE A 301 1.33 8.68 -22.41
C ILE A 301 0.17 7.71 -22.69
N VAL A 302 -0.05 6.70 -21.86
CA VAL A 302 -1.18 5.75 -22.01
C VAL A 302 -2.52 6.49 -21.94
N ASN A 303 -2.66 7.46 -21.04
CA ASN A 303 -3.84 8.33 -20.96
C ASN A 303 -4.03 9.15 -22.25
N LEU A 304 -2.96 9.69 -22.83
CA LEU A 304 -3.02 10.39 -24.12
C LEU A 304 -3.43 9.47 -25.26
N MET A 305 -2.93 8.24 -25.30
CA MET A 305 -3.35 7.23 -26.28
C MET A 305 -4.85 6.95 -26.15
N ALA A 306 -5.34 6.70 -24.93
CA ALA A 306 -6.76 6.47 -24.67
C ALA A 306 -7.62 7.68 -25.10
N LYS A 307 -7.19 8.90 -24.76
CA LYS A 307 -7.86 10.13 -25.21
C LYS A 307 -7.87 10.27 -26.72
N ALA A 308 -6.77 9.93 -27.41
CA ALA A 308 -6.71 9.94 -28.87
C ALA A 308 -7.73 8.99 -29.49
N TYR A 309 -7.78 7.74 -29.03
CA TYR A 309 -8.79 6.78 -29.49
C TYR A 309 -10.22 7.26 -29.24
N LEU A 310 -10.49 7.81 -28.07
CA LEU A 310 -11.84 8.29 -27.72
C LEU A 310 -12.24 9.55 -28.49
N SER A 311 -11.30 10.45 -28.79
CA SER A 311 -11.56 11.73 -29.47
C SER A 311 -12.05 11.61 -30.91
N ILE A 312 -11.93 10.42 -31.52
CA ILE A 312 -12.59 10.08 -32.79
C ILE A 312 -14.11 10.04 -32.61
N PHE A 313 -14.58 9.65 -31.43
CA PHE A 313 -15.98 9.42 -31.10
C PHE A 313 -16.58 10.41 -30.10
N SER A 314 -15.77 11.33 -29.57
CA SER A 314 -16.17 12.41 -28.68
C SER A 314 -15.43 13.70 -28.98
N LYS A 315 -16.09 14.85 -28.82
CA LYS A 315 -15.39 16.14 -28.80
C LYS A 315 -14.79 16.36 -27.39
N PRO A 316 -13.54 16.84 -27.28
CA PRO A 316 -13.01 17.33 -26.02
C PRO A 316 -13.92 18.46 -25.49
N ALA A 317 -14.28 18.42 -24.21
CA ALA A 317 -14.95 19.54 -23.57
C ALA A 317 -13.95 20.69 -23.45
N ASN A 318 -14.22 21.81 -24.11
CA ASN A 318 -13.46 23.04 -23.87
C ASN A 318 -13.95 23.61 -22.53
N ARG A 319 -13.12 23.58 -21.48
CA ARG A 319 -13.36 24.42 -20.31
C ARG A 319 -13.29 25.88 -20.78
N LYS A 320 -14.38 26.64 -20.63
CA LYS A 320 -14.39 28.08 -20.95
C LYS A 320 -13.54 28.81 -19.90
N ARG A 321 -12.71 29.75 -20.35
CA ARG A 321 -12.03 30.75 -19.52
C ARG A 321 -13.09 31.48 -18.67
N SER A 322 -12.98 31.43 -17.34
CA SER A 322 -13.69 32.40 -16.50
C SER A 322 -12.90 33.70 -16.50
N THR A 323 -13.12 34.55 -17.49
CA THR A 323 -12.65 35.94 -17.44
C THR A 323 -13.61 36.68 -16.52
N GLN A 324 -13.24 36.89 -15.24
CA GLN A 324 -13.98 37.81 -14.37
C GLN A 324 -13.79 39.23 -14.91
N GLY A 325 -14.83 39.77 -15.54
CA GLY A 325 -14.89 41.15 -15.98
C GLY A 325 -15.10 42.08 -14.79
N ASN A 326 -14.33 43.18 -14.75
CA ASN A 326 -14.46 44.26 -13.78
C ASN A 326 -15.89 44.83 -13.78
N GLY A 327 -16.66 44.52 -12.74
CA GLY A 327 -17.95 45.13 -12.42
C GLY A 327 -17.94 45.59 -10.97
N ALA A 328 -18.30 46.85 -10.74
CA ALA A 328 -18.19 47.54 -9.46
C ALA A 328 -18.91 46.83 -8.30
N PHE A 329 -18.27 46.86 -7.13
CA PHE A 329 -18.77 46.40 -5.83
C PHE A 329 -20.18 46.93 -5.52
N GLN A 330 -21.12 46.01 -5.25
CA GLN A 330 -22.27 46.28 -4.39
C GLN A 330 -22.32 45.23 -3.27
N ALA A 331 -22.50 45.72 -2.03
CA ALA A 331 -22.41 44.95 -0.79
C ALA A 331 -23.54 43.89 -0.65
N PRO A 332 -23.29 42.76 0.01
CA PRO A 332 -24.29 41.70 0.16
C PRO A 332 -25.32 42.05 1.24
N SER A 333 -26.60 42.01 0.86
CA SER A 333 -27.73 42.10 1.80
C SER A 333 -28.02 40.74 2.43
N LYS A 334 -28.43 40.78 3.69
CA LYS A 334 -28.61 39.65 4.62
C LYS A 334 -29.68 38.66 4.16
N ARG A 335 -29.37 37.38 4.36
CA ARG A 335 -30.25 36.21 4.21
C ARG A 335 -31.44 36.30 5.18
N CYS A 336 -32.66 36.06 4.68
CA CYS A 336 -33.79 35.66 5.52
C CYS A 336 -34.61 34.55 4.85
N ARG A 337 -35.13 33.65 5.68
CA ARG A 337 -35.80 32.38 5.37
C ARG A 337 -37.32 32.59 5.25
N LEU A 338 -37.96 31.68 4.50
CA LEU A 338 -39.28 31.04 4.72
C LEU A 338 -40.58 31.55 4.02
N VAL A 339 -41.28 30.54 3.44
CA VAL A 339 -42.75 30.31 3.23
C VAL A 339 -43.37 30.57 1.84
N ASN A 340 -44.30 29.65 1.50
CA ASN A 340 -44.92 29.24 0.24
C ASN A 340 -46.05 30.12 -0.35
N ASN A 341 -46.19 30.02 -1.69
CA ASN A 341 -47.40 30.00 -2.56
C ASN A 341 -48.26 31.29 -2.78
N PRO A 342 -49.12 31.37 -3.83
CA PRO A 342 -48.84 31.30 -5.28
C PRO A 342 -49.63 32.36 -6.11
N THR A 343 -49.13 32.83 -7.26
CA THR A 343 -49.98 33.35 -8.36
C THR A 343 -49.21 33.55 -9.68
N ASP A 344 -49.94 33.32 -10.78
CA ASP A 344 -49.59 33.39 -12.21
C ASP A 344 -48.87 34.70 -12.62
N VAL A 345 -48.05 34.71 -13.69
CA VAL A 345 -48.41 34.88 -15.12
C VAL A 345 -47.18 34.56 -16.01
N ALA A 346 -47.46 33.96 -17.17
CA ALA A 346 -46.55 33.52 -18.21
C ALA A 346 -45.67 34.61 -18.84
N SER A 347 -44.45 34.24 -19.28
CA SER A 347 -43.86 34.66 -20.56
C SER A 347 -42.69 33.77 -20.97
N THR A 348 -42.67 33.48 -22.27
CA THR A 348 -41.95 32.47 -23.02
C THR A 348 -40.56 32.98 -23.44
N GLU A 349 -39.44 32.39 -23.01
CA GLU A 349 -38.16 32.43 -23.74
C GLU A 349 -37.28 31.17 -23.50
N SER A 350 -36.73 30.68 -24.61
CA SER A 350 -35.86 29.53 -24.93
C SER A 350 -34.96 28.91 -23.83
N PRO A 351 -34.93 27.55 -23.66
CA PRO A 351 -34.00 26.92 -22.72
C PRO A 351 -32.58 26.83 -23.28
N GLY A 352 -31.68 27.61 -22.68
CA GLY A 352 -30.24 27.53 -22.86
C GLY A 352 -29.65 26.17 -22.46
N GLU A 353 -28.46 25.90 -23.00
CA GLU A 353 -27.63 24.74 -22.68
C GLU A 353 -27.39 24.66 -21.17
N TYR A 354 -28.01 23.67 -20.54
CA TYR A 354 -27.80 23.36 -19.13
C TYR A 354 -26.43 22.67 -18.98
N ASP A 355 -25.49 23.44 -18.46
CA ASP A 355 -24.23 22.93 -17.95
C ASP A 355 -24.49 22.11 -16.68
N ALA A 356 -23.89 20.93 -16.62
CA ALA A 356 -24.10 19.98 -15.54
C ALA A 356 -22.95 20.10 -14.54
N GLY A 357 -23.09 21.03 -13.60
CA GLY A 357 -22.56 20.95 -12.24
C GLY A 357 -21.03 20.92 -12.11
N ASN A 358 -20.47 22.08 -11.78
CA ASN A 358 -19.25 22.17 -10.98
C ASN A 358 -19.50 23.20 -9.88
N ASP A 359 -20.21 22.79 -8.82
CA ASP A 359 -20.29 23.57 -7.58
C ASP A 359 -18.93 23.48 -6.88
N SER A 360 -18.14 24.54 -7.03
CA SER A 360 -16.95 24.78 -6.22
C SER A 360 -16.97 26.24 -5.80
N ASP A 361 -17.92 26.58 -4.93
CA ASP A 361 -17.90 27.83 -4.18
C ASP A 361 -16.73 27.77 -3.19
N SER A 362 -15.65 28.50 -3.49
CA SER A 362 -14.58 28.78 -2.54
C SER A 362 -14.26 30.26 -2.63
N GLU A 363 -14.85 31.04 -1.73
CA GLU A 363 -14.33 32.38 -1.42
C GLU A 363 -12.98 32.22 -0.72
N GLY A 364 -11.92 32.60 -1.42
CA GLY A 364 -10.58 32.73 -0.88
C GLY A 364 -9.85 33.79 -1.70
N GLU A 365 -9.61 34.95 -1.08
CA GLU A 365 -8.60 35.89 -1.55
C GLU A 365 -7.23 35.19 -1.57
N ASP A 366 -6.57 35.16 -2.73
CA ASP A 366 -5.13 35.41 -2.89
C ASP A 366 -4.66 35.12 -4.33
N GLY A 367 -4.16 36.15 -5.02
CA GLY A 367 -3.17 36.12 -6.14
C GLY A 367 -3.49 35.36 -7.45
N PRO A 368 -2.97 35.80 -8.62
CA PRO A 368 -3.07 35.03 -9.85
C PRO A 368 -2.08 33.86 -9.82
N ALA A 369 -2.54 32.68 -9.37
CA ALA A 369 -1.84 31.41 -9.59
C ALA A 369 -2.41 30.74 -10.85
N ASP A 370 -1.59 30.61 -11.90
CA ASP A 370 -1.96 29.85 -13.10
C ASP A 370 -2.09 28.36 -12.74
N ASP A 371 -3.15 27.69 -13.17
CA ASP A 371 -3.40 26.27 -12.84
C ASP A 371 -2.38 25.35 -13.56
N ILE A 372 -1.63 24.52 -12.83
CA ILE A 372 -0.68 23.53 -13.41
C ILE A 372 -1.39 22.63 -14.42
N ASP A 373 -2.64 22.27 -14.12
CA ASP A 373 -3.40 21.35 -14.96
C ASP A 373 -3.82 22.00 -16.28
N GLU A 374 -3.86 23.34 -16.39
CA GLU A 374 -4.25 24.03 -17.61
C GLU A 374 -3.18 23.88 -18.70
N ASP A 375 -1.93 24.26 -18.44
CA ASP A 375 -0.79 24.09 -19.36
C ASP A 375 -0.63 22.63 -19.82
N LYS A 376 -0.79 21.70 -18.86
CA LYS A 376 -0.81 20.26 -19.12
C LYS A 376 -1.97 19.90 -20.04
N SER A 377 -3.18 20.40 -19.78
CA SER A 377 -4.36 20.11 -20.58
C SER A 377 -4.26 20.62 -22.02
N GLU A 378 -3.71 21.81 -22.22
CA GLU A 378 -3.50 22.39 -23.56
C GLU A 378 -2.56 21.55 -24.40
N TYR A 379 -1.40 21.19 -23.82
CA TYR A 379 -0.43 20.32 -24.48
C TYR A 379 -1.04 18.96 -24.84
N ASN A 380 -1.80 18.37 -23.91
CA ASN A 380 -2.46 17.10 -24.12
C ASN A 380 -3.46 17.17 -25.28
N ASN A 381 -4.29 18.20 -25.33
CA ASN A 381 -5.30 18.39 -26.37
C ASN A 381 -4.64 18.60 -27.74
N ALA A 382 -3.57 19.39 -27.81
CA ALA A 382 -2.81 19.59 -29.03
C ALA A 382 -2.16 18.28 -29.52
N THR A 383 -1.55 17.52 -28.59
CA THR A 383 -0.91 16.22 -28.89
C THR A 383 -1.93 15.22 -29.42
N VAL A 384 -3.08 15.08 -28.75
CA VAL A 384 -4.17 14.19 -29.18
C VAL A 384 -4.65 14.57 -30.58
N LYS A 385 -4.91 15.86 -30.83
CA LYS A 385 -5.37 16.34 -32.13
C LYS A 385 -4.37 16.03 -33.24
N ALA A 386 -3.08 16.28 -33.00
CA ALA A 386 -2.02 15.98 -33.95
C ALA A 386 -1.92 14.47 -34.26
N SER A 387 -1.96 13.63 -33.23
CA SER A 387 -1.92 12.16 -33.40
C SER A 387 -3.11 11.63 -34.21
N VAL A 388 -4.31 12.15 -33.97
CA VAL A 388 -5.51 11.73 -34.71
C VAL A 388 -5.46 12.18 -36.17
N ILE A 389 -4.98 13.41 -36.44
CA ILE A 389 -4.78 13.88 -37.81
C ILE A 389 -3.79 12.98 -38.56
N ALA A 390 -2.65 12.68 -37.94
CA ALA A 390 -1.65 11.77 -38.52
C ALA A 390 -2.23 10.38 -38.80
N ALA A 391 -3.02 9.83 -37.88
CA ALA A 391 -3.66 8.53 -38.05
C ALA A 391 -4.62 8.52 -39.26
N PHE A 392 -5.41 9.57 -39.46
CA PHE A 392 -6.28 9.67 -40.64
C PHE A 392 -5.49 9.76 -41.95
N SER A 393 -4.40 10.54 -41.98
CA SER A 393 -3.51 10.63 -43.14
C SER A 393 -2.84 9.28 -43.46
N GLU A 394 -2.43 8.53 -42.44
CA GLU A 394 -1.85 7.19 -42.60
C GLU A 394 -2.88 6.20 -43.17
N VAL A 395 -4.13 6.26 -42.71
CA VAL A 395 -5.22 5.42 -43.21
C VAL A 395 -5.54 5.71 -44.68
N GLU A 396 -5.57 6.99 -45.04
CA GLU A 396 -5.78 7.41 -46.42
C GLU A 396 -4.64 6.94 -47.34
N LYS A 397 -3.39 7.09 -46.89
CA LYS A 397 -2.20 6.67 -47.64
C LYS A 397 -2.10 5.15 -47.82
N ASN A 398 -2.33 4.39 -46.76
CA ASN A 398 -2.05 2.95 -46.74
C ASN A 398 -3.24 2.10 -47.20
N PHE A 399 -4.47 2.60 -47.01
CA PHE A 399 -5.69 1.85 -47.33
C PHE A 399 -6.58 2.54 -48.37
N GLY A 400 -6.25 3.76 -48.82
CA GLY A 400 -7.08 4.52 -49.77
C GLY A 400 -8.44 4.95 -49.19
N LEU A 401 -8.61 4.88 -47.88
CA LEU A 401 -9.88 5.16 -47.20
C LEU A 401 -9.95 6.63 -46.79
N VAL A 402 -10.61 7.44 -47.62
CA VAL A 402 -10.86 8.86 -47.31
C VAL A 402 -12.09 8.98 -46.40
N ILE A 403 -11.87 9.25 -45.12
CA ILE A 403 -12.95 9.55 -44.17
C ILE A 403 -13.25 11.05 -44.25
N SER A 404 -14.44 11.40 -44.75
CA SER A 404 -14.89 12.78 -44.95
C SER A 404 -14.97 13.56 -43.64
N GLN A 405 -14.88 14.90 -43.72
CA GLN A 405 -15.01 15.74 -42.53
C GLN A 405 -16.40 15.61 -41.88
N SER A 406 -17.46 15.41 -42.67
CA SER A 406 -18.82 15.17 -42.16
C SER A 406 -18.95 13.86 -41.39
N ASP A 407 -18.29 12.79 -41.85
CA ASP A 407 -18.31 11.50 -41.15
C ASP A 407 -17.55 11.60 -39.83
N ARG A 408 -16.41 12.30 -39.81
CA ARG A 408 -15.66 12.58 -38.58
C ARG A 408 -16.49 13.36 -37.58
N GLN A 409 -17.20 14.40 -38.03
CA GLN A 409 -18.08 15.19 -37.15
C GLN A 409 -19.24 14.33 -36.61
N THR A 410 -19.81 13.46 -37.43
CA THR A 410 -20.87 12.54 -37.03
C THR A 410 -20.36 11.53 -35.99
N ALA A 411 -19.20 10.94 -36.24
CA ALA A 411 -18.55 10.01 -35.31
C ALA A 411 -18.28 10.67 -33.95
N GLN A 412 -17.76 11.91 -33.94
CA GLN A 412 -17.49 12.68 -32.72
C GLN A 412 -18.72 12.96 -31.85
N GLN A 413 -19.94 12.78 -32.36
CA GLN A 413 -21.18 12.93 -31.60
C GLN A 413 -21.65 11.62 -30.98
N LEU A 414 -21.07 10.47 -31.32
CA LEU A 414 -21.56 9.17 -30.87
C LEU A 414 -21.49 9.00 -29.35
N LEU A 415 -20.31 9.19 -28.74
CA LEU A 415 -20.19 9.04 -27.28
C LEU A 415 -20.97 10.12 -26.51
N PRO A 416 -20.93 11.42 -26.89
CA PRO A 416 -21.77 12.44 -26.26
C PRO A 416 -23.27 12.14 -26.31
N LYS A 417 -23.77 11.57 -27.42
CA LYS A 417 -25.18 11.18 -27.54
C LYS A 417 -25.52 10.00 -26.65
N ILE A 418 -24.69 8.96 -26.64
CA ILE A 418 -24.87 7.78 -25.78
C ILE A 418 -24.86 8.18 -24.30
N SER A 419 -23.84 8.93 -23.87
CA SER A 419 -23.69 9.34 -22.47
C SER A 419 -24.75 10.36 -22.06
N GLY A 420 -25.12 11.28 -22.96
CA GLY A 420 -26.15 12.27 -22.76
C GLY A 420 -27.54 11.66 -22.61
N LEU A 421 -27.88 10.66 -23.44
CA LEU A 421 -29.15 9.94 -23.31
C LEU A 421 -29.23 9.16 -22.00
N ALA A 422 -28.15 8.44 -21.64
CA ALA A 422 -28.08 7.71 -20.38
C ALA A 422 -28.25 8.65 -19.18
N SER A 423 -27.55 9.79 -19.20
CA SER A 423 -27.65 10.81 -18.15
C SER A 423 -29.05 11.42 -18.08
N ARG A 424 -29.70 11.66 -19.23
CA ARG A 424 -31.07 12.18 -19.29
C ARG A 424 -32.07 11.17 -18.73
N ALA A 425 -31.93 9.90 -19.06
CA ALA A 425 -32.75 8.83 -18.48
C ALA A 425 -32.57 8.78 -16.96
N LYS A 426 -31.33 8.79 -16.45
CA LYS A 426 -31.05 8.76 -15.00
C LYS A 426 -31.59 9.97 -14.24
N ARG A 427 -31.59 11.17 -14.83
CA ARG A 427 -32.06 12.40 -14.17
C ARG A 427 -33.57 12.64 -14.29
N SER A 428 -34.26 11.92 -15.17
CA SER A 428 -35.69 12.12 -15.41
C SER A 428 -36.46 10.82 -15.13
N PRO A 429 -37.21 10.75 -14.02
CA PRO A 429 -38.00 9.56 -13.68
C PRO A 429 -38.97 9.16 -14.80
N LEU A 430 -39.55 10.14 -15.49
CA LEU A 430 -40.45 9.92 -16.63
C LEU A 430 -39.75 9.22 -17.81
N VAL A 431 -38.56 9.71 -18.20
CA VAL A 431 -37.78 9.12 -19.29
C VAL A 431 -37.32 7.72 -18.91
N GLN A 432 -36.91 7.52 -17.66
CA GLN A 432 -36.53 6.22 -17.15
C GLN A 432 -37.69 5.22 -17.19
N GLN A 433 -38.86 5.60 -16.66
CA GLN A 433 -40.03 4.72 -16.62
C GLN A 433 -40.49 4.31 -18.03
N LYS A 434 -40.57 5.28 -18.97
CA LYS A 434 -40.89 4.98 -20.38
C LYS A 434 -39.85 4.06 -21.01
N PHE A 435 -38.56 4.26 -20.72
CA PHE A 435 -37.50 3.37 -21.21
C PHE A 435 -37.64 1.94 -20.68
N GLU A 436 -37.89 1.78 -19.37
CA GLU A 436 -38.08 0.47 -18.75
C GLU A 436 -39.32 -0.23 -19.33
N HIS A 437 -40.38 0.51 -19.64
CA HIS A 437 -41.55 -0.01 -20.36
C HIS A 437 -41.19 -0.51 -21.77
N TYR A 438 -40.43 0.27 -22.56
CA TYR A 438 -39.98 -0.16 -23.89
C TYR A 438 -39.03 -1.36 -23.84
N VAL A 439 -38.18 -1.46 -22.81
CA VAL A 439 -37.31 -2.63 -22.57
C VAL A 439 -38.16 -3.87 -22.25
N ALA A 440 -39.18 -3.74 -21.41
CA ALA A 440 -40.08 -4.84 -21.07
C ALA A 440 -40.94 -5.29 -22.26
N ALA A 441 -41.36 -4.35 -23.10
CA ALA A 441 -42.17 -4.62 -24.29
C ALA A 441 -41.38 -5.23 -25.47
N THR A 442 -40.04 -5.18 -25.45
CA THR A 442 -39.22 -5.70 -26.55
C THR A 442 -38.82 -7.17 -26.31
N PRO A 443 -39.18 -8.11 -27.20
CA PRO A 443 -38.78 -9.52 -27.08
C PRO A 443 -37.25 -9.70 -27.06
N GLY A 444 -36.74 -10.53 -26.16
CA GLY A 444 -35.30 -10.83 -26.02
C GLY A 444 -34.50 -9.83 -25.14
N LEU A 445 -35.13 -8.75 -24.69
CA LEU A 445 -34.55 -7.77 -23.77
C LEU A 445 -35.05 -7.92 -22.33
N SER A 446 -36.16 -8.65 -22.12
CA SER A 446 -36.76 -8.90 -20.81
C SER A 446 -36.07 -10.05 -20.07
N SER A 447 -35.43 -9.71 -18.94
CA SER A 447 -35.01 -10.57 -17.82
C SER A 447 -33.99 -11.72 -18.04
N SER A 448 -33.72 -12.23 -19.25
CA SER A 448 -32.73 -13.30 -19.44
C SER A 448 -31.35 -12.83 -19.94
N CYS A 449 -31.26 -11.66 -20.59
CA CYS A 449 -30.01 -11.16 -21.23
C CYS A 449 -29.51 -9.80 -20.71
N SER A 450 -30.24 -9.12 -19.81
CA SER A 450 -29.85 -7.80 -19.30
C SER A 450 -30.21 -7.66 -17.81
N PRO A 451 -29.23 -7.65 -16.89
CA PRO A 451 -29.48 -7.65 -15.44
C PRO A 451 -30.03 -6.33 -14.89
N HIS A 452 -30.04 -5.24 -15.68
CA HIS A 452 -30.59 -3.94 -15.26
C HIS A 452 -31.49 -3.33 -16.34
N PRO A 453 -32.71 -2.87 -15.99
CA PRO A 453 -33.67 -2.32 -16.94
C PRO A 453 -33.30 -0.90 -17.41
N ALA A 454 -32.44 -0.19 -16.68
CA ALA A 454 -31.98 1.16 -17.01
C ALA A 454 -30.79 1.19 -18.02
N LEU A 455 -30.54 2.38 -18.59
CA LEU A 455 -29.32 2.67 -19.33
C LEU A 455 -28.15 2.92 -18.36
N PRO A 456 -27.03 2.19 -18.49
CA PRO A 456 -25.83 2.48 -17.71
C PRO A 456 -25.31 3.88 -18.01
N CYS A 457 -24.84 4.59 -16.98
CA CYS A 457 -24.25 5.93 -17.08
C CYS A 457 -22.75 5.90 -16.79
N GLY A 458 -22.02 6.84 -17.42
CA GLY A 458 -20.60 7.08 -17.15
C GLY A 458 -20.39 7.49 -15.70
N VAL A 459 -19.33 7.00 -15.06
CA VAL A 459 -18.87 7.46 -13.75
C VAL A 459 -17.39 7.74 -13.88
N ALA A 460 -17.00 9.01 -13.78
CA ALA A 460 -15.63 9.46 -14.04
C ALA A 460 -14.55 8.72 -13.22
N THR A 461 -14.91 8.23 -12.03
CA THR A 461 -14.00 7.51 -11.13
C THR A 461 -13.96 5.99 -11.37
N ARG A 462 -14.68 5.45 -12.36
CA ARG A 462 -14.76 4.01 -12.63
C ARG A 462 -14.33 3.69 -14.07
N TRP A 463 -13.25 2.93 -14.20
CA TRP A 463 -12.56 2.67 -15.47
C TRP A 463 -13.39 1.97 -16.58
N ASN A 464 -14.45 1.23 -16.25
CA ASN A 464 -15.24 0.46 -17.22
C ASN A 464 -16.59 1.09 -17.62
N THR A 465 -16.89 2.29 -17.16
CA THR A 465 -18.25 2.81 -17.33
C THR A 465 -18.60 3.17 -18.75
N GLU A 466 -17.68 3.74 -19.52
CA GLU A 466 -17.90 4.10 -20.93
C GLU A 466 -18.20 2.85 -21.77
N LEU A 467 -17.42 1.78 -21.57
CA LEU A 467 -17.68 0.49 -22.21
C LEU A 467 -19.05 -0.08 -21.81
N THR A 468 -19.42 0.06 -20.53
CA THR A 468 -20.71 -0.39 -20.02
C THR A 468 -21.87 0.41 -20.62
N CYS A 469 -21.71 1.73 -20.77
CA CYS A 469 -22.66 2.61 -21.45
C CYS A 469 -22.85 2.19 -22.91
N ILE A 470 -21.75 2.00 -23.64
CA ILE A 470 -21.78 1.60 -25.05
C ILE A 470 -22.47 0.24 -25.20
N ARG A 471 -22.06 -0.77 -24.42
CA ARG A 471 -22.66 -2.10 -24.45
C ARG A 471 -24.14 -2.06 -24.08
N GLY A 472 -24.50 -1.33 -23.03
CA GLY A 472 -25.89 -1.16 -22.61
C GLY A 472 -26.75 -0.50 -23.70
N HIS A 473 -26.21 0.51 -24.38
CA HIS A 473 -26.90 1.20 -25.47
C HIS A 473 -27.06 0.29 -26.70
N VAL A 474 -26.03 -0.48 -27.06
CA VAL A 474 -26.07 -1.44 -28.18
C VAL A 474 -27.03 -2.59 -27.90
N GLN A 475 -26.96 -3.19 -26.72
CA GLN A 475 -27.87 -4.27 -26.30
C GLN A 475 -29.32 -3.79 -26.33
N LYS A 476 -29.59 -2.61 -25.76
CA LYS A 476 -30.95 -2.04 -25.66
C LYS A 476 -31.34 -1.16 -26.86
N ARG A 477 -30.64 -1.28 -28.00
CA ARG A 477 -30.84 -0.42 -29.18
C ARG A 477 -32.30 -0.35 -29.68
N PRO A 478 -33.08 -1.44 -29.70
CA PRO A 478 -34.49 -1.36 -30.08
C PRO A 478 -35.31 -0.44 -29.16
N ALA A 479 -35.15 -0.59 -27.84
CA ALA A 479 -35.83 0.24 -26.85
C ALA A 479 -35.35 1.71 -26.91
N VAL A 480 -34.06 1.93 -27.17
CA VAL A 480 -33.51 3.28 -27.40
C VAL A 480 -34.18 3.95 -28.60
N LYS A 481 -34.38 3.24 -29.72
CA LYS A 481 -35.05 3.80 -30.91
C LYS A 481 -36.48 4.21 -30.63
N LEU A 482 -37.21 3.41 -29.85
CA LEU A 482 -38.57 3.75 -29.43
C LEU A 482 -38.57 4.99 -28.53
N LEU A 483 -37.65 5.04 -27.57
CA LEU A 483 -37.50 6.15 -26.65
C LEU A 483 -37.16 7.47 -27.35
N THR A 484 -36.26 7.46 -28.34
CA THR A 484 -35.87 8.69 -29.07
C THR A 484 -36.87 9.12 -30.13
N ALA A 485 -37.73 8.21 -30.60
CA ALA A 485 -38.85 8.51 -31.50
C ALA A 485 -40.07 9.11 -30.77
N ASP A 486 -40.18 8.91 -29.46
CA ASP A 486 -41.24 9.45 -28.61
C ASP A 486 -41.21 10.99 -28.61
N ARG A 487 -42.24 11.60 -29.21
CA ARG A 487 -42.32 13.06 -29.41
C ARG A 487 -42.51 13.80 -28.08
N ASP A 488 -43.07 13.16 -27.06
CA ASP A 488 -43.37 13.79 -25.77
C ASP A 488 -42.10 14.03 -24.94
N LEU A 489 -41.01 13.31 -25.25
CA LEU A 489 -39.79 13.34 -24.45
C LEU A 489 -38.71 14.31 -24.97
N SER A 490 -38.92 14.92 -26.14
CA SER A 490 -37.96 15.84 -26.78
C SER A 490 -36.52 15.27 -26.89
N LEU A 491 -36.38 14.00 -27.27
CA LEU A 491 -35.09 13.29 -27.31
C LEU A 491 -34.46 13.18 -28.71
N LYS A 492 -35.01 13.82 -29.73
CA LYS A 492 -34.59 13.70 -31.15
C LYS A 492 -33.11 13.98 -31.44
N ARG A 493 -32.42 14.70 -30.55
CA ARG A 493 -30.98 15.00 -30.69
C ARG A 493 -30.06 13.83 -30.35
N TYR A 494 -30.56 12.82 -29.63
CA TYR A 494 -29.80 11.69 -29.11
C TYR A 494 -29.78 10.49 -30.05
#